data_AF-A0A7W7T7V9-F1
#
_entry.id   AF-A0A7W7T7V9-F1
#
_cell.length_a   1.000
_cell.length_b   1.000
_cell.length_c   1.000
_cell.angle_alpha   90.00
_cell.angle_beta   90.00
_cell.angle_gamma   90.00
#
_symmetry.space_group_name_H-M   'P 1'
#
loop_
_entity.id
_entity.type
_entity.pdbx_description
1 polymer ?
#
loop_
_entity_poly.entity_id
_entity_poly.type
_entity_poly.pdbx_seq_one_letter_code
_entity_poly.pdbx_strand_id
1 'polypeptide(L)'
;MEEDDIWIRLNNGWEFSGIGRQLEGQTEGHGFGWALWQPGYVARPWPYGELKPGFTYYLCDKGFGERAVTARATVVRDPLTVKVHSVQDAFDALLELMFDDLTWMPHEVWHANPYNRLKFDSPWPQRLTAWRVVTEPFGPLFRSELARFPRCGWLKSPATILGEEALSP
;
A
#
# COMPACT_ATOMS: atom_id res chain seq x y z
N MET A 1 -8.98 23.33 -16.49
CA MET A 1 -9.24 21.97 -15.99
C MET A 1 -8.55 21.89 -14.66
N GLU A 2 -9.29 21.67 -13.56
CA GLU A 2 -8.64 21.20 -12.34
C GLU A 2 -8.00 19.86 -12.70
N GLU A 3 -6.68 19.76 -12.54
CA GLU A 3 -6.01 18.47 -12.67
C GLU A 3 -6.47 17.61 -11.49
N ASP A 4 -7.07 16.46 -11.77
CA ASP A 4 -7.46 15.52 -10.72
C ASP A 4 -6.18 15.07 -9.98
N ASP A 5 -6.17 15.25 -8.66
CA ASP A 5 -5.08 14.72 -7.84
C ASP A 5 -5.21 13.20 -7.75
N ILE A 6 -4.08 12.51 -7.90
CA ILE A 6 -3.95 11.07 -7.69
C ILE A 6 -3.20 10.76 -6.40
N TRP A 7 -3.40 9.54 -5.92
CA TRP A 7 -2.66 8.99 -4.80
C TRP A 7 -1.62 7.99 -5.27
N ILE A 8 -0.40 8.13 -4.74
CA ILE A 8 0.68 7.18 -4.96
C ILE A 8 1.14 6.66 -3.60
N ARG A 9 1.25 5.34 -3.45
CA ARG A 9 1.70 4.65 -2.25
C ARG A 9 3.08 4.05 -2.49
N LEU A 10 4.05 4.43 -1.67
CA LEU A 10 5.33 3.73 -1.59
C LEU A 10 5.10 2.30 -1.09
N ASN A 11 5.78 1.32 -1.70
CA ASN A 11 5.73 -0.10 -1.38
C ASN A 11 6.39 -0.44 -0.02
N ASN A 12 5.96 0.21 1.08
CA ASN A 12 6.34 -0.12 2.45
C ASN A 12 5.09 -0.55 3.22
N GLY A 13 5.11 -1.73 3.83
CA GLY A 13 3.89 -2.27 4.45
C GLY A 13 2.87 -2.72 3.39
N TRP A 14 3.35 -3.51 2.44
CA TRP A 14 2.58 -4.09 1.35
C TRP A 14 3.06 -5.51 1.11
N GLU A 15 2.14 -6.40 0.76
CA GLU A 15 2.46 -7.74 0.33
C GLU A 15 1.59 -8.09 -0.87
N PHE A 16 2.24 -8.77 -1.80
CA PHE A 16 1.64 -9.17 -3.04
C PHE A 16 1.30 -10.66 -2.98
N SER A 17 0.01 -11.01 -3.07
CA SER A 17 -0.45 -12.38 -3.30
C SER A 17 -0.85 -12.55 -4.77
N GLY A 18 0.12 -12.77 -5.68
CA GLY A 18 -0.16 -13.08 -7.11
C GLY A 18 0.61 -12.40 -8.28
N ILE A 19 1.57 -11.48 -8.09
CA ILE A 19 2.39 -10.82 -9.14
C ILE A 19 3.88 -10.92 -8.76
N GLY A 20 4.23 -11.89 -7.90
CA GLY A 20 5.62 -12.34 -7.70
C GLY A 20 6.04 -13.42 -8.71
N ARG A 21 5.09 -14.02 -9.42
CA ARG A 21 5.29 -14.88 -10.58
C ARG A 21 4.12 -14.61 -11.51
N GLN A 22 4.40 -14.16 -12.73
CA GLN A 22 3.45 -14.26 -13.84
C GLN A 22 2.97 -15.72 -13.88
N LEU A 23 1.78 -15.99 -13.34
CA LEU A 23 1.00 -17.12 -13.82
C LEU A 23 0.47 -16.64 -15.17
N GLU A 24 1.05 -17.18 -16.24
CA GLU A 24 0.67 -16.88 -17.61
C GLU A 24 -0.86 -16.86 -17.73
N GLY A 25 -1.43 -15.68 -18.02
CA GLY A 25 -2.87 -15.49 -18.23
C GLY A 25 -3.67 -14.78 -17.14
N GLN A 26 -3.08 -14.40 -15.99
CA GLN A 26 -3.76 -13.54 -15.01
C GLN A 26 -3.40 -12.07 -15.19
N THR A 27 -4.41 -11.24 -15.47
CA THR A 27 -4.29 -9.77 -15.66
C THR A 27 -4.50 -8.98 -14.37
N GLU A 28 -5.07 -9.62 -13.34
CA GLU A 28 -5.40 -9.02 -12.05
C GLU A 28 -4.70 -9.82 -10.94
N GLY A 29 -4.09 -9.12 -9.99
CA GLY A 29 -3.51 -9.73 -8.80
C GLY A 29 -4.12 -9.17 -7.53
N HIS A 30 -4.05 -9.92 -6.44
CA HIS A 30 -4.57 -9.49 -5.14
C HIS A 30 -3.43 -8.95 -4.28
N GLY A 31 -3.75 -7.92 -3.51
CA GLY A 31 -2.77 -7.23 -2.69
C GLY A 31 -3.32 -6.87 -1.33
N PHE A 32 -2.41 -6.73 -0.38
CA PHE A 32 -2.71 -6.37 0.98
C PHE A 32 -1.78 -5.24 1.44
N GLY A 33 -2.37 -4.14 1.90
CA GLY A 33 -1.65 -2.98 2.41
C GLY A 33 -1.93 -2.74 3.88
N TRP A 34 -0.92 -2.28 4.60
CA TRP A 34 -1.07 -1.90 6.00
C TRP A 34 -0.20 -0.69 6.38
N ALA A 35 -0.60 -0.05 7.48
CA ALA A 35 0.14 0.99 8.14
C ALA A 35 0.03 0.83 9.66
N LEU A 36 1.18 0.93 10.33
CA LEU A 36 1.33 0.90 11.78
C LEU A 36 1.64 2.30 12.30
N TRP A 37 0.75 2.80 13.16
CA TRP A 37 0.80 4.17 13.67
C TRP A 37 1.26 4.24 15.11
N GLN A 38 2.20 5.14 15.35
CA GLN A 38 2.60 5.50 16.70
C GLN A 38 1.54 6.39 17.37
N PRO A 39 1.49 6.39 18.72
CA PRO A 39 0.64 7.30 19.48
C PRO A 39 0.88 8.75 19.05
N GLY A 40 -0.20 9.50 18.84
CA GLY A 40 -0.13 10.92 18.47
C GLY A 40 0.37 11.22 17.05
N TYR A 41 0.77 10.21 16.26
CA TYR A 41 1.18 10.43 14.88
C TYR A 41 -0.01 10.79 13.99
N VAL A 42 0.04 11.99 13.40
CA VAL A 42 -0.93 12.46 12.41
C VAL A 42 -0.32 12.28 11.03
N ALA A 43 -0.75 11.25 10.30
CA ALA A 43 -0.24 10.96 8.96
C ALA A 43 -0.65 12.06 7.98
N ARG A 44 0.32 12.69 7.32
CA ARG A 44 0.06 13.65 6.24
C ARG A 44 1.08 13.50 5.11
N PRO A 45 0.63 13.43 3.85
CA PRO A 45 -0.76 13.27 3.42
C PRO A 45 -1.27 11.85 3.75
N TRP A 46 -2.58 11.68 3.91
CA TRP A 46 -3.21 10.37 4.05
C TRP A 46 -4.62 10.45 3.47
N PRO A 47 -5.11 9.45 2.73
CA PRO A 47 -6.42 9.46 2.09
C PRO A 47 -7.57 9.29 3.11
N TYR A 48 -7.70 10.23 4.04
CA TYR A 48 -8.76 10.23 5.06
C TYR A 48 -10.13 10.34 4.40
N GLY A 49 -11.00 9.35 4.62
CA GLY A 49 -12.35 9.31 4.04
C GLY A 49 -12.40 8.88 2.57
N GLU A 50 -11.25 8.86 1.89
CA GLU A 50 -11.11 8.36 0.52
C GLU A 50 -10.78 6.87 0.50
N LEU A 51 -9.96 6.36 1.45
CA LEU A 51 -9.59 4.94 1.53
C LEU A 51 -10.80 4.05 1.92
N LYS A 52 -11.57 3.64 0.93
CA LYS A 52 -12.79 2.79 1.03
C LYS A 52 -12.99 2.01 -0.27
N PRO A 53 -13.94 1.07 -0.37
CA PRO A 53 -14.19 0.32 -1.60
C PRO A 53 -14.33 1.23 -2.83
N GLY A 54 -13.65 0.87 -3.91
CA GLY A 54 -13.58 1.65 -5.16
C GLY A 54 -12.52 2.75 -5.19
N PHE A 55 -11.81 2.99 -4.09
CA PHE A 55 -10.69 3.93 -4.08
C PHE A 55 -9.50 3.38 -4.85
N THR A 56 -9.06 4.13 -5.87
CA THR A 56 -7.93 3.76 -6.72
C THR A 56 -6.71 4.62 -6.42
N TYR A 57 -5.55 3.97 -6.39
CA TYR A 57 -4.25 4.62 -6.21
C TYR A 57 -3.16 3.84 -6.95
N TYR A 58 -1.96 4.40 -7.02
CA TYR A 58 -0.83 3.82 -7.73
C TYR A 58 0.23 3.31 -6.76
N LEU A 59 0.81 2.16 -7.06
CA LEU A 59 1.89 1.56 -6.28
C LEU A 59 3.24 1.98 -6.84
N CYS A 60 4.11 2.46 -5.96
CA CYS A 60 5.48 2.83 -6.29
C CYS A 60 6.48 1.89 -5.61
N ASP A 61 7.29 1.23 -6.42
CA ASP A 61 8.28 0.24 -5.97
C ASP A 61 9.71 0.63 -6.38
N LYS A 62 10.70 0.11 -5.65
CA LYS A 62 12.14 0.32 -5.89
C LYS A 62 12.82 -0.87 -6.57
N GLY A 63 12.06 -1.80 -7.16
CA GLY A 63 12.59 -3.02 -7.79
C GLY A 63 13.50 -2.79 -9.00
N PHE A 64 13.57 -1.57 -9.54
CA PHE A 64 14.28 -1.24 -10.79
C PHE A 64 15.56 -0.40 -10.58
N GLY A 65 16.14 -0.43 -9.37
CA GLY A 65 17.30 0.40 -9.01
C GLY A 65 16.93 1.83 -8.61
N GLU A 66 15.86 2.37 -9.19
CA GLU A 66 15.17 3.58 -8.79
C GLU A 66 13.69 3.34 -8.52
N ARG A 67 12.95 4.37 -8.08
CA ARG A 67 11.52 4.26 -7.77
C ARG A 67 10.69 4.47 -9.03
N ALA A 68 9.76 3.54 -9.28
CA ALA A 68 8.82 3.61 -10.40
C ALA A 68 7.40 3.32 -9.91
N VAL A 69 6.40 3.90 -10.56
CA VAL A 69 5.02 3.41 -10.46
C VAL A 69 4.93 2.12 -11.26
N THR A 70 4.39 1.05 -10.68
CA THR A 70 4.39 -0.29 -11.29
C THR A 70 3.00 -0.85 -11.52
N ALA A 71 2.04 -0.47 -10.68
CA ALA A 71 0.70 -1.01 -10.71
C ALA A 71 -0.33 0.05 -10.27
N ARG A 72 -1.57 -0.14 -10.72
CA ARG A 72 -2.76 0.52 -10.19
C ARG A 72 -3.41 -0.44 -9.20
N ALA A 73 -3.92 0.09 -8.10
CA ALA A 73 -4.51 -0.67 -7.00
C ALA A 73 -5.87 -0.08 -6.65
N THR A 74 -6.88 -0.93 -6.56
CA THR A 74 -8.26 -0.53 -6.21
C THR A 74 -8.68 -1.24 -4.94
N VAL A 75 -9.09 -0.48 -3.93
CA VAL A 75 -9.57 -0.99 -2.65
C VAL A 75 -10.88 -1.74 -2.85
N VAL A 76 -10.97 -2.97 -2.32
CA VAL A 76 -12.13 -3.85 -2.54
C VAL A 76 -13.04 -4.00 -1.33
N ARG A 77 -12.58 -3.60 -0.14
CA ARG A 77 -13.34 -3.68 1.12
C ARG A 77 -13.01 -2.50 2.02
N ASP A 78 -13.90 -2.21 2.97
CA ASP A 78 -13.64 -1.19 3.97
C ASP A 78 -12.36 -1.52 4.75
N PRO A 79 -11.48 -0.54 4.98
CA PRO A 79 -10.24 -0.77 5.70
C PRO A 79 -10.52 -1.10 7.16
N LEU A 80 -9.78 -2.06 7.69
CA LEU A 80 -9.74 -2.31 9.13
C LEU A 80 -8.91 -1.21 9.79
N THR A 81 -9.44 -0.60 10.85
CA THR A 81 -8.64 0.23 11.75
C THR A 81 -8.88 -0.17 13.19
N VAL A 82 -7.84 -0.71 13.84
CA VAL A 82 -7.92 -1.25 15.21
C VAL A 82 -6.76 -0.79 16.05
N LYS A 83 -6.95 -0.77 17.36
CA LYS A 83 -5.87 -0.58 18.31
C LYS A 83 -5.11 -1.90 18.47
N VAL A 84 -3.79 -1.79 18.58
CA VAL A 84 -2.86 -2.92 18.76
C VAL A 84 -1.85 -2.52 19.83
N HIS A 85 -1.28 -3.47 20.57
CA HIS A 85 -0.25 -3.18 21.56
C HIS A 85 1.14 -3.66 21.15
N SER A 86 1.21 -4.48 20.10
CA SER A 86 2.46 -4.98 19.55
C SER A 86 2.38 -5.24 18.03
N VAL A 87 3.52 -5.55 17.42
CA VAL A 87 3.58 -6.02 16.02
C VAL A 87 2.97 -7.41 15.88
N GLN A 88 3.00 -8.23 16.94
CA GLN A 88 2.32 -9.53 16.95
C GLN A 88 0.80 -9.33 17.03
N ASP A 89 0.30 -8.47 17.92
CA ASP A 89 -1.13 -8.14 18.01
C ASP A 89 -1.67 -7.63 16.67
N ALA A 90 -0.86 -6.85 15.94
CA ALA A 90 -1.20 -6.40 14.61
C ALA A 90 -1.31 -7.58 13.63
N PHE A 91 -0.37 -8.52 13.65
CA PHE A 91 -0.47 -9.74 12.83
C PHE A 91 -1.70 -10.56 13.18
N ASP A 92 -1.97 -10.78 14.46
CA ASP A 92 -3.11 -11.57 14.93
C ASP A 92 -4.43 -10.93 14.49
N ALA A 93 -4.55 -9.60 14.58
CA ALA A 93 -5.70 -8.86 14.06
C ALA A 93 -5.85 -9.00 12.53
N LEU A 94 -4.75 -9.05 11.79
CA LEU A 94 -4.81 -9.30 10.34
C LEU A 94 -5.25 -10.72 10.02
N LEU A 95 -4.68 -11.70 10.72
CA LEU A 95 -5.03 -13.10 10.56
C LEU A 95 -6.51 -13.36 10.82
N GLU A 96 -7.05 -12.77 11.88
CA GLU A 96 -8.45 -12.96 12.28
C GLU A 96 -9.44 -12.20 11.38
N LEU A 97 -9.12 -10.95 11.01
CA LEU A 97 -10.12 -10.02 10.45
C LEU A 97 -9.90 -9.68 8.97
N MET A 98 -8.71 -9.92 8.43
CA MET A 98 -8.30 -9.40 7.11
C MET A 98 -7.69 -10.42 6.18
N PHE A 99 -7.22 -11.58 6.64
CA PHE A 99 -6.66 -12.60 5.76
C PHE A 99 -7.73 -13.53 5.19
N ASP A 100 -7.54 -13.98 3.95
CA ASP A 100 -8.33 -15.02 3.28
C ASP A 100 -7.46 -15.76 2.26
N ASP A 101 -8.08 -16.65 1.50
CA ASP A 101 -7.42 -17.47 0.47
C ASP A 101 -6.70 -16.63 -0.61
N LEU A 102 -7.12 -15.38 -0.83
CA LEU A 102 -6.58 -14.50 -1.86
C LEU A 102 -5.59 -13.47 -1.32
N THR A 103 -5.64 -13.16 -0.03
CA THR A 103 -4.83 -12.13 0.61
C THR A 103 -4.40 -12.65 1.98
N TRP A 104 -3.22 -13.26 2.03
CA TRP A 104 -2.62 -13.74 3.26
C TRP A 104 -1.12 -13.49 3.24
N MET A 105 -0.50 -13.53 4.42
CA MET A 105 0.94 -13.42 4.56
C MET A 105 1.44 -14.45 5.58
N PRO A 106 2.51 -15.20 5.27
CA PRO A 106 3.15 -16.04 6.26
C PRO A 106 3.66 -15.23 7.45
N HIS A 107 3.60 -15.81 8.64
CA HIS A 107 4.08 -15.18 9.89
C HIS A 107 5.55 -14.75 9.75
N GLU A 108 6.40 -15.63 9.21
CA GLU A 108 7.82 -15.37 8.99
C GLU A 108 8.06 -14.20 8.01
N VAL A 109 7.21 -14.02 7.00
CA VAL A 109 7.29 -12.90 6.06
C VAL A 109 6.92 -11.58 6.75
N TRP A 110 5.86 -11.59 7.58
CA TRP A 110 5.46 -10.43 8.37
C TRP A 110 6.59 -9.94 9.28
N HIS A 111 7.23 -10.86 10.00
CA HIS A 111 8.29 -10.53 10.94
C HIS A 111 9.64 -10.26 10.26
N ALA A 112 9.88 -10.80 9.06
CA ALA A 112 11.05 -10.47 8.25
C ALA A 112 10.93 -9.09 7.58
N ASN A 113 9.70 -8.60 7.35
CA ASN A 113 9.47 -7.33 6.66
C ASN A 113 10.19 -6.15 7.35
N PRO A 114 11.09 -5.43 6.66
CA PRO A 114 11.88 -4.35 7.26
C PRO A 114 11.04 -3.23 7.87
N TYR A 115 9.86 -2.95 7.29
CA TYR A 115 8.93 -1.96 7.84
C TYR A 115 8.41 -2.40 9.21
N ASN A 116 7.99 -3.67 9.34
CA ASN A 116 7.47 -4.20 10.60
C ASN A 116 8.56 -4.32 11.67
N ARG A 117 9.78 -4.73 11.29
CA ARG A 117 10.94 -4.74 12.19
C ARG A 117 11.28 -3.36 12.74
N LEU A 118 11.32 -2.35 11.88
CA LEU A 118 11.57 -0.97 12.32
C LEU A 118 10.49 -0.48 13.29
N LYS A 119 9.24 -0.91 13.09
CA LYS A 119 8.12 -0.59 14.00
C LYS A 119 8.15 -1.38 15.30
N PHE A 120 8.73 -2.57 15.31
CA PHE A 120 9.01 -3.36 16.51
C PHE A 120 10.08 -2.68 17.38
N ASP A 121 11.13 -2.13 16.78
CA ASP A 121 12.28 -1.52 17.49
C ASP A 121 12.03 -0.08 18.02
N SER A 122 10.85 0.50 17.77
CA SER A 122 10.47 1.88 18.10
C SER A 122 9.35 1.93 19.16
N PRO A 123 8.96 3.10 19.71
CA PRO A 123 7.75 3.19 20.53
C PRO A 123 6.57 2.50 19.84
N TRP A 124 5.90 1.60 20.58
CA TRP A 124 4.97 0.63 20.02
C TRP A 124 3.84 1.28 19.21
N PRO A 125 3.43 0.67 18.08
CA PRO A 125 2.22 1.08 17.39
C PRO A 125 1.00 0.95 18.30
N GLN A 126 0.11 1.94 18.28
CA GLN A 126 -1.18 1.87 18.96
C GLN A 126 -2.35 1.70 18.00
N ARG A 127 -2.09 1.73 16.69
CA ARG A 127 -3.13 1.57 15.68
C ARG A 127 -2.59 0.91 14.43
N LEU A 128 -3.30 -0.10 13.97
CA LEU A 128 -3.16 -0.73 12.67
C LEU A 128 -4.26 -0.15 11.76
N THR A 129 -3.89 0.25 10.55
CA THR A 129 -4.84 0.44 9.44
C THR A 129 -4.45 -0.51 8.32
N ALA A 130 -5.40 -1.31 7.84
CA ALA A 130 -5.15 -2.33 6.84
C ALA A 130 -6.25 -2.35 5.78
N TRP A 131 -5.91 -2.66 4.54
CA TRP A 131 -6.84 -2.68 3.43
C TRP A 131 -6.45 -3.72 2.39
N ARG A 132 -7.46 -4.19 1.66
CA ARG A 132 -7.33 -5.13 0.56
C ARG A 132 -7.48 -4.42 -0.75
N VAL A 133 -6.79 -4.91 -1.77
CA VAL A 133 -6.97 -4.43 -3.13
C VAL A 133 -7.04 -5.56 -4.15
N VAL A 134 -7.53 -5.19 -5.32
CA VAL A 134 -7.10 -5.77 -6.59
C VAL A 134 -6.09 -4.82 -7.22
N THR A 135 -5.10 -5.39 -7.90
CA THR A 135 -4.07 -4.66 -8.61
C THR A 135 -3.98 -5.10 -10.05
N GLU A 136 -3.59 -4.17 -10.90
CA GLU A 136 -3.31 -4.42 -12.31
C GLU A 136 -1.98 -3.75 -12.70
N PRO A 137 -1.23 -4.32 -13.65
CA PRO A 137 -0.01 -3.70 -14.15
C PRO A 137 -0.27 -2.33 -14.76
N PHE A 138 0.65 -1.39 -14.52
CA PHE A 138 0.58 -0.03 -15.09
C PHE A 138 1.93 0.46 -15.64
N GLY A 139 3.04 0.10 -14.99
CA GLY A 139 4.37 0.60 -15.34
C GLY A 139 5.37 -0.50 -15.71
N PRO A 140 6.69 -0.23 -15.64
CA PRO A 140 7.32 0.79 -14.79
C PRO A 140 7.30 2.21 -15.37
N LEU A 141 6.86 3.17 -14.57
CA LEU A 141 6.90 4.60 -14.90
C LEU A 141 7.79 5.37 -13.94
N PHE A 142 8.84 5.99 -14.48
CA PHE A 142 9.85 6.72 -13.73
C PHE A 142 9.58 8.23 -13.74
N ARG A 143 9.64 8.86 -12.56
CA ARG A 143 9.49 10.30 -12.36
C ARG A 143 10.35 10.78 -11.21
N SER A 144 10.92 11.98 -11.34
CA SER A 144 11.84 12.55 -10.36
C SER A 144 11.18 12.75 -8.99
N GLU A 145 9.89 13.02 -9.00
CA GLU A 145 9.01 13.27 -7.86
C GLU A 145 8.85 12.01 -6.99
N LEU A 146 8.96 10.81 -7.59
CA LEU A 146 8.89 9.54 -6.86
C LEU A 146 10.12 9.33 -5.96
N ALA A 147 11.21 10.07 -6.18
CA ALA A 147 12.42 9.96 -5.36
C ALA A 147 12.19 10.35 -3.89
N ARG A 148 11.10 11.06 -3.55
CA ARG A 148 10.81 11.51 -2.19
C ARG A 148 9.36 11.22 -1.81
N PHE A 149 9.19 10.45 -0.73
CA PHE A 149 7.88 10.22 -0.12
C PHE A 149 7.86 10.82 1.29
N PRO A 150 6.72 11.39 1.72
CA PRO A 150 6.45 11.67 3.12
C PRO A 150 6.57 10.41 4.00
N ARG A 151 6.78 10.58 5.31
CA ARG A 151 6.99 9.45 6.25
C ARG A 151 5.81 8.48 6.33
N CYS A 152 4.59 8.94 6.02
CA CYS A 152 3.41 8.08 5.92
C CYS A 152 3.43 7.17 4.68
N GLY A 153 4.35 7.39 3.75
CA GLY A 153 4.50 6.62 2.51
C GLY A 153 3.40 6.89 1.47
N TRP A 154 2.56 7.89 1.68
CA TRP A 154 1.62 8.38 0.68
C TRP A 154 2.11 9.69 0.09
N LEU A 155 1.93 9.81 -1.22
CA LEU A 155 2.12 11.02 -1.99
C LEU A 155 0.77 11.35 -2.65
N LYS A 156 0.37 12.62 -2.59
CA LYS A 156 -0.74 13.16 -3.37
C LYS A 156 -0.12 14.08 -4.42
N SER A 157 -0.43 13.85 -5.68
CA SER A 157 0.20 14.52 -6.82
C SER A 157 -0.82 14.77 -7.92
N PRO A 158 -0.62 15.79 -8.76
CA PRO A 158 -1.44 15.96 -9.95
C PRO A 158 -1.35 14.74 -10.88
N ALA A 159 -2.46 14.34 -11.51
CA ALA A 159 -2.50 13.19 -12.43
C ALA A 159 -1.47 13.28 -13.56
N THR A 160 -1.09 14.50 -13.96
CA THR A 160 -0.07 14.77 -15.00
C THR A 160 1.29 14.13 -14.72
N ILE A 161 1.60 13.80 -13.46
CA ILE A 161 2.80 13.03 -13.11
C ILE A 161 2.85 11.68 -13.84
N LEU A 162 1.71 11.08 -14.15
CA LEU A 162 1.67 9.80 -14.86
C LEU A 162 1.80 9.92 -16.39
N GLY A 163 1.72 11.14 -16.94
CA GLY A 163 1.67 11.38 -18.39
C GLY A 163 0.30 11.06 -19.01
N GLU A 164 0.17 11.31 -20.32
CA GLU A 164 -1.08 11.12 -21.07
C GLU A 164 -1.57 9.65 -21.10
N GLU A 165 -0.67 8.69 -20.86
CA GLU A 165 -0.95 7.25 -20.82
C GLU A 165 -1.91 6.86 -19.68
N ALA A 166 -2.07 7.68 -18.65
CA ALA A 166 -2.95 7.42 -17.50
C ALA A 166 -4.40 7.89 -17.67
N LEU A 167 -4.68 8.69 -18.71
CA LEU A 167 -5.96 9.37 -18.90
C LEU A 167 -6.94 8.60 -19.78
N SER A 168 -6.60 7.38 -20.20
CA SER A 168 -7.54 6.51 -20.92
C SER A 168 -8.35 5.67 -19.93
N PRO A 169 -9.70 5.69 -20.00
CA PRO A 169 -10.59 4.99 -19.08
C PRO A 169 -10.43 3.47 -19.12
#